data_AF-R9JEV0-F1
#
_entry.id   AF-R9JEV0-F1
#
_cell.length_a   1.000
_cell.length_b   1.000
_cell.length_c   1.000
_cell.angle_alpha   90.00
_cell.angle_beta   90.00
_cell.angle_gamma   90.00
#
_symmetry.space_group_name_H-M   'P 1'
#
loop_
_entity.id
_entity.type
_entity.pdbx_description
1 polymer ?
#
loop_
_entity_poly.entity_id
_entity_poly.type
_entity_poly.pdbx_seq_one_letter_code
_entity_poly.pdbx_strand_id
1 'polypeptide(L)'
;MRYADDFITETLIKLPSECAYLDYKEIPYLKDHYHDLIKDVIAMLNSEEGIGCNKAIIFGVSDSTPCHLIGIDSFLANTTEKFDDATYQTVFDRITPRPHVTVGTVTYQGRTFGYVLMDADMNREWIYEVKETFISKSSPTKLGVFIGQAFMRRGSKNYVMMQQDRDHLKEVCGTPLSLRWNQNWYATATSEIDPILIAAIISCWNENNRNDCALVELLSGVPYSSWIQSLRKLYENGDPSINFRIKWLIISKKPCFTGIQAGFQAEFTTNLLLLRERALICRPEPCKPSHQHTALRKNK
;
A
#
# COMPACT_ATOMS: atom_id res chain seq x y z
N MET A 1 4.79 -2.10 17.39
CA MET A 1 5.86 -1.15 17.04
C MET A 1 7.02 -1.72 16.22
N ARG A 2 7.33 -3.04 16.23
CA ARG A 2 8.40 -3.60 15.36
C ARG A 2 8.22 -3.30 13.86
N TYR A 3 6.96 -3.24 13.39
CA TYR A 3 6.63 -3.01 11.98
C TYR A 3 7.12 -1.68 11.41
N ALA A 4 7.03 -0.58 12.16
CA ALA A 4 7.46 0.74 11.68
C ALA A 4 8.99 0.78 11.52
N ASP A 5 9.71 0.36 12.57
CA ASP A 5 11.17 0.37 12.56
C ASP A 5 11.75 -0.56 11.47
N ASP A 6 11.12 -1.72 11.25
CA ASP A 6 11.51 -2.66 10.19
C ASP A 6 11.33 -2.02 8.79
N PHE A 7 10.17 -1.40 8.53
CA PHE A 7 9.89 -0.71 7.25
C PHE A 7 10.86 0.44 6.97
N ILE A 8 11.13 1.27 7.98
CA ILE A 8 12.05 2.41 7.84
C ILE A 8 13.48 1.90 7.65
N THR A 9 13.91 0.89 8.41
CA THR A 9 15.25 0.31 8.28
C THR A 9 15.45 -0.32 6.90
N GLU A 10 14.47 -1.07 6.38
CA GLU A 10 14.53 -1.64 5.03
C GLU A 10 14.62 -0.55 3.96
N THR A 11 13.89 0.56 4.14
CA THR A 11 13.94 1.72 3.25
C THR A 11 15.32 2.37 3.28
N LEU A 12 15.94 2.53 4.45
CA LEU A 12 17.31 3.06 4.58
C LEU A 12 18.38 2.13 3.98
N ILE A 13 18.17 0.81 4.01
CA ILE A 13 19.07 -0.17 3.37
C ILE A 13 19.02 -0.05 1.85
N LYS A 14 17.81 0.01 1.27
CA LYS A 14 17.61 0.05 -0.18
C LYS A 14 17.82 1.44 -0.77
N LEU A 15 17.54 2.47 0.02
CA LEU A 15 17.56 3.88 -0.35
C LEU A 15 16.92 4.15 -1.73
N PRO A 16 15.67 3.71 -1.96
CA PRO A 16 15.00 3.93 -3.25
C PRO A 16 14.78 5.42 -3.47
N SER A 17 14.64 5.85 -4.73
CA SER A 17 14.29 7.22 -5.09
C SER A 17 12.95 7.65 -4.49
N GLU A 18 12.81 8.96 -4.24
CA GLU A 18 11.55 9.54 -3.80
C GLU A 18 10.41 9.30 -4.80
N CYS A 19 9.20 9.13 -4.26
CA CYS A 19 8.01 8.86 -5.05
C CYS A 19 6.75 9.30 -4.28
N ALA A 20 5.58 8.89 -4.77
CA ALA A 20 4.28 9.25 -4.22
C ALA A 20 4.08 8.89 -2.73
N TYR A 21 4.75 7.85 -2.25
CA TYR A 21 4.62 7.33 -0.88
C TYR A 21 5.92 7.47 -0.07
N LEU A 22 6.97 8.06 -0.62
CA LEU A 22 8.25 8.21 0.07
C LEU A 22 8.89 9.55 -0.24
N ASP A 23 9.29 10.25 0.83
CA ASP A 23 9.96 11.54 0.75
C ASP A 23 11.10 11.58 1.76
N TYR A 24 12.22 12.14 1.33
CA TYR A 24 13.39 12.35 2.16
C TYR A 24 13.52 13.81 2.52
N LYS A 25 14.00 14.03 3.73
CA LYS A 25 14.27 15.36 4.27
C LYS A 25 15.57 15.29 5.06
N GLU A 26 16.40 16.32 4.94
CA GLU A 26 17.66 16.36 5.68
C GLU A 26 17.43 16.51 7.17
N ILE A 27 16.51 17.41 7.54
CA ILE A 27 16.18 17.72 8.92
C ILE A 27 14.67 17.63 9.18
N PRO A 28 14.25 17.35 10.42
CA PRO A 28 12.84 17.44 10.80
C PRO A 28 12.27 18.85 10.65
N TYR A 29 10.97 18.94 10.34
CA TYR A 29 10.25 20.22 10.30
C TYR A 29 10.28 20.92 11.66
N LEU A 30 10.67 22.20 11.63
CA LEU A 30 10.60 23.09 12.80
C LEU A 30 9.22 23.72 12.90
N LYS A 31 8.87 24.23 14.09
CA LYS A 31 7.56 24.86 14.38
C LYS A 31 7.14 25.90 13.36
N ASP A 32 8.07 26.72 12.89
CA ASP A 32 7.75 27.75 11.91
C ASP A 32 7.44 27.19 10.51
N HIS A 33 7.90 25.96 10.24
CA HIS A 33 7.71 25.21 9.01
C HIS A 33 6.67 24.07 9.11
N TYR A 34 5.85 24.06 10.16
CA TYR A 34 4.77 23.06 10.27
C TYR A 34 3.71 23.17 9.17
N HIS A 35 3.61 24.30 8.48
CA HIS A 35 2.80 24.41 7.27
C HIS A 35 3.27 23.47 6.16
N ASP A 36 4.59 23.30 6.00
CA ASP A 36 5.17 22.38 5.01
C ASP A 36 4.89 20.93 5.41
N LEU A 37 5.02 20.59 6.71
CA LEU A 37 4.64 19.26 7.21
C LEU A 37 3.16 18.94 6.95
N ILE A 38 2.25 19.88 7.24
CA ILE A 38 0.81 19.71 7.00
C ILE A 38 0.57 19.48 5.51
N LYS A 39 1.18 20.30 4.65
CA LYS A 39 1.07 20.20 3.19
C LYS A 39 1.56 18.84 2.70
N ASP A 40 2.73 18.39 3.15
CA ASP A 40 3.37 17.18 2.66
C ASP A 40 2.62 15.92 3.11
N VAL A 41 2.14 15.88 4.36
CA VAL A 41 1.30 14.77 4.86
C VAL A 41 -0.04 14.72 4.12
N ILE A 42 -0.72 15.85 3.93
CA ILE A 42 -1.96 15.89 3.13
C ILE A 42 -1.68 15.40 1.71
N ALA A 43 -0.60 15.88 1.07
CA ALA A 43 -0.26 15.52 -0.29
C ALA A 43 -0.01 14.02 -0.45
N MET A 44 0.71 13.42 0.48
CA MET A 44 0.95 11.98 0.52
C MET A 44 -0.34 11.19 0.71
N LEU A 45 -1.17 11.57 1.70
CA LEU A 45 -2.42 10.87 1.98
C LEU A 45 -3.39 10.90 0.79
N ASN A 46 -3.43 12.01 0.06
CA ASN A 46 -4.24 12.17 -1.15
C ASN A 46 -3.54 11.69 -2.43
N SER A 47 -2.41 11.01 -2.34
CA SER A 47 -1.71 10.51 -3.52
C SER A 47 -2.39 9.26 -4.07
N GLU A 48 -2.90 9.36 -5.29
CA GLU A 48 -3.50 8.23 -6.02
C GLU A 48 -2.47 7.10 -6.28
N GLU A 49 -1.25 7.47 -6.67
CA GLU A 49 -0.13 6.54 -6.88
C GLU A 49 0.31 5.82 -5.59
N GLY A 50 -0.01 6.37 -4.43
CA GLY A 50 0.30 5.81 -3.11
C GLY A 50 -0.85 5.05 -2.45
N ILE A 51 -1.97 4.82 -3.14
CA ILE A 51 -3.12 4.09 -2.58
C ILE A 51 -2.69 2.67 -2.18
N GLY A 52 -3.04 2.25 -0.97
CA GLY A 52 -2.68 0.93 -0.43
C GLY A 52 -1.22 0.76 0.00
N CYS A 53 -0.38 1.78 -0.18
CA CYS A 53 1.01 1.79 0.29
C CYS A 53 1.15 2.54 1.62
N ASN A 54 2.02 2.01 2.50
CA ASN A 54 2.55 2.79 3.61
C ASN A 54 3.29 3.99 3.07
N LYS A 55 3.08 5.15 3.68
CA LYS A 55 3.70 6.40 3.25
C LYS A 55 4.63 6.90 4.34
N ALA A 56 5.80 7.39 3.96
CA ALA A 56 6.78 7.87 4.92
C ALA A 56 7.49 9.13 4.46
N ILE A 57 7.70 10.03 5.42
CA ILE A 57 8.72 11.07 5.35
C ILE A 57 9.86 10.61 6.25
N ILE A 58 11.06 10.46 5.70
CA ILE A 58 12.24 10.01 6.44
C ILE A 58 13.24 11.16 6.55
N PHE A 59 13.59 11.49 7.79
CA PHE A 59 14.54 12.55 8.13
C PHE A 59 15.96 12.01 8.27
N GLY A 60 16.95 12.84 7.93
CA GLY A 60 18.36 12.49 7.99
C GLY A 60 18.87 11.87 6.69
N VAL A 61 18.23 12.15 5.56
CA VAL A 61 18.66 11.73 4.21
C VAL A 61 18.84 12.98 3.34
N SER A 62 19.95 13.06 2.61
CA SER A 62 20.26 14.23 1.77
C SER A 62 19.36 14.35 0.55
N ASP A 63 19.09 15.60 0.18
CA ASP A 63 18.36 15.97 -1.05
C ASP A 63 19.30 15.97 -2.28
N SER A 64 20.57 15.61 -2.09
CA SER A 64 21.53 15.45 -3.18
C SER A 64 21.23 14.22 -4.03
N THR A 65 21.58 14.26 -5.32
CA THR A 65 21.64 13.05 -6.16
C THR A 65 23.09 12.63 -6.36
N PRO A 66 23.52 11.43 -5.91
CA PRO A 66 22.73 10.42 -5.18
C PRO A 66 22.45 10.82 -3.72
N CYS A 67 21.37 10.26 -3.16
CA CYS A 67 21.01 10.48 -1.76
C CYS A 67 22.05 9.86 -0.82
N HIS A 68 22.27 10.52 0.32
CA HIS A 68 23.22 10.08 1.33
C HIS A 68 22.58 10.06 2.71
N LEU A 69 22.95 9.06 3.50
CA LEU A 69 22.52 8.91 4.88
C LEU A 69 23.32 9.86 5.75
N ILE A 70 22.68 10.91 6.29
CA ILE A 70 23.32 11.91 7.16
C ILE A 70 22.95 11.71 8.64
N GLY A 71 21.71 11.32 8.92
CA GLY A 71 21.13 11.25 10.27
C GLY A 71 20.68 12.62 10.80
N ILE A 72 19.94 12.62 11.91
CA ILE A 72 19.42 13.81 12.60
C ILE A 72 20.12 14.09 13.92
N ASP A 73 21.24 13.40 14.22
CA ASP A 73 21.96 13.54 15.50
C ASP A 73 22.40 15.00 15.76
N SER A 74 22.90 15.68 14.73
CA SER A 74 23.27 17.11 14.82
C SER A 74 22.06 18.01 15.09
N PHE A 75 20.92 17.70 14.49
CA PHE A 75 19.68 18.43 14.75
C PHE A 75 19.27 18.27 16.22
N LEU A 76 19.22 17.03 16.71
CA LEU A 76 18.83 16.71 18.09
C LEU A 76 19.75 17.35 19.14
N ALA A 77 21.03 17.52 18.82
CA ALA A 77 22.00 18.14 19.72
C ALA A 77 21.92 19.68 19.77
N ASN A 78 21.53 20.32 18.66
CA ASN A 78 21.66 21.77 18.48
C ASN A 78 20.34 22.53 18.52
N THR A 79 19.20 21.84 18.47
CA THR A 79 17.88 22.47 18.55
C THR A 79 17.29 22.41 19.96
N THR A 80 16.51 23.41 20.32
CA THR A 80 15.66 23.36 21.52
C THR A 80 14.30 22.73 21.24
N GLU A 81 13.95 22.55 19.95
CA GLU A 81 12.70 21.93 19.53
C GLU A 81 12.76 20.42 19.66
N LYS A 82 11.83 19.85 20.42
CA LYS A 82 11.78 18.40 20.60
C LYS A 82 11.23 17.73 19.35
N PHE A 83 11.98 16.77 18.82
CA PHE A 83 11.46 15.78 17.88
C PHE A 83 10.77 14.68 18.68
N ASP A 84 9.51 14.91 19.04
CA ASP A 84 8.68 13.95 19.75
C ASP A 84 7.30 13.82 19.11
N ASP A 85 6.71 12.62 19.26
CA ASP A 85 5.41 12.31 18.66
C ASP A 85 4.31 13.26 19.16
N ALA A 86 4.27 13.54 20.47
CA ALA A 86 3.26 14.40 21.07
C ALA A 86 3.18 15.79 20.40
N THR A 87 4.33 16.41 20.12
CA THR A 87 4.39 17.72 19.45
C THR A 87 3.85 17.62 18.03
N TYR A 88 4.25 16.60 17.27
CA TYR A 88 3.80 16.39 15.90
C TYR A 88 2.31 16.03 15.82
N GLN A 89 1.78 15.26 16.79
CA GLN A 89 0.35 14.95 16.86
C GLN A 89 -0.50 16.23 16.92
N THR A 90 -0.05 17.26 17.66
CA THR A 90 -0.77 18.56 17.68
C THR A 90 -0.79 19.25 16.31
N VAL A 91 0.20 18.99 15.45
CA VAL A 91 0.23 19.51 14.08
C VAL A 91 -0.80 18.79 13.23
N PHE A 92 -0.85 17.46 13.32
CA PHE A 92 -1.79 16.64 12.56
C PHE A 92 -3.25 16.82 12.99
N ASP A 93 -3.53 17.35 14.18
CA ASP A 93 -4.88 17.78 14.60
C ASP A 93 -5.47 18.89 13.72
N ARG A 94 -4.63 19.56 12.91
CA ARG A 94 -5.01 20.57 11.91
C ARG A 94 -5.36 19.98 10.55
N ILE A 95 -5.41 18.66 10.42
CA ILE A 95 -5.81 17.95 9.21
C ILE A 95 -7.18 17.30 9.44
N THR A 96 -8.05 17.34 8.44
CA THR A 96 -9.37 16.70 8.45
C THR A 96 -9.59 15.89 7.17
N PRO A 97 -10.11 14.65 7.24
CA PRO A 97 -10.27 13.82 8.44
C PRO A 97 -8.95 13.66 9.23
N ARG A 98 -9.01 13.28 10.52
CA ARG A 98 -7.81 13.28 11.36
C ARG A 98 -6.95 12.05 11.01
N PRO A 99 -5.77 12.20 10.37
CA PRO A 99 -5.02 11.04 9.93
C PRO A 99 -4.40 10.27 11.10
N HIS A 100 -4.20 8.98 10.90
CA HIS A 100 -3.41 8.12 11.77
C HIS A 100 -1.94 8.18 11.36
N VAL A 101 -1.13 8.92 12.12
CA VAL A 101 0.28 9.15 11.83
C VAL A 101 1.11 8.71 13.03
N THR A 102 2.22 8.01 12.79
CA THR A 102 3.21 7.65 13.81
C THR A 102 4.50 8.43 13.57
N VAL A 103 5.02 9.09 14.60
CA VAL A 103 6.33 9.75 14.55
C VAL A 103 7.29 9.03 15.48
N GLY A 104 8.51 8.81 15.01
CA GLY A 104 9.50 8.08 15.79
C GLY A 104 10.91 8.21 15.23
N THR A 105 11.84 7.50 15.85
CA THR A 105 13.23 7.43 15.43
C THR A 105 13.69 5.99 15.29
N VAL A 106 14.66 5.76 14.40
CA VAL A 106 15.37 4.49 14.26
C VAL A 106 16.87 4.74 14.20
N THR A 107 17.66 3.83 14.77
CA THR A 107 19.12 3.87 14.67
C THR A 107 19.59 2.93 13.58
N TYR A 108 20.33 3.45 12.60
CA TYR A 108 20.91 2.66 11.51
C TYR A 108 22.34 3.14 11.22
N GLN A 109 23.28 2.20 11.08
CA GLN A 109 24.71 2.49 10.88
C GLN A 109 25.30 3.50 11.89
N GLY A 110 24.86 3.41 13.16
CA GLY A 110 25.32 4.30 14.23
C GLY A 110 24.80 5.73 14.17
N ARG A 111 23.79 6.00 13.33
CA ARG A 111 23.15 7.32 13.19
C ARG A 111 21.66 7.23 13.49
N THR A 112 21.09 8.31 13.99
CA THR A 112 19.64 8.40 14.27
C THR A 112 18.92 8.97 13.07
N PHE A 113 17.82 8.34 12.66
CA PHE A 113 16.91 8.84 11.61
C PHE A 113 15.53 9.05 12.22
N GLY A 114 14.89 10.16 11.88
CA GLY A 114 13.50 10.41 12.27
C GLY A 114 12.56 9.96 11.17
N TYR A 115 11.31 9.67 11.50
CA TYR A 115 10.29 9.37 10.51
C TYR A 115 8.92 9.91 10.89
N VAL A 116 8.11 10.16 9.86
CA VAL A 116 6.64 10.32 9.93
C VAL A 116 6.05 9.20 9.06
N LEU A 117 5.33 8.27 9.68
CA LEU A 117 4.74 7.11 9.01
C LEU A 117 3.21 7.23 8.99
N MET A 118 2.64 7.07 7.80
CA MET A 118 1.20 6.95 7.56
C MET A 118 0.90 5.52 7.11
N ASP A 119 0.31 4.74 8.01
CA ASP A 119 -0.06 3.35 7.77
C ASP A 119 -1.21 3.25 6.75
N ALA A 120 -1.06 2.39 5.75
CA ALA A 120 -2.04 2.21 4.68
C ALA A 120 -3.40 1.71 5.17
N ASP A 121 -3.42 0.90 6.23
CA ASP A 121 -4.64 0.28 6.75
C ASP A 121 -5.45 1.23 7.63
N MET A 122 -4.79 2.21 8.24
CA MET A 122 -5.39 3.15 9.18
C MET A 122 -5.84 4.45 8.52
N ASN A 123 -5.34 4.78 7.33
CA ASN A 123 -5.64 6.03 6.63
C ASN A 123 -6.48 5.78 5.38
N ARG A 124 -7.70 5.28 5.59
CA ARG A 124 -8.68 4.99 4.51
C ARG A 124 -9.80 6.03 4.45
N GLU A 125 -9.64 7.14 5.17
CA GLU A 125 -10.62 8.20 5.19
C GLU A 125 -10.55 8.99 3.88
N TRP A 126 -11.64 9.68 3.56
CA TRP A 126 -11.80 10.46 2.34
C TRP A 126 -10.74 11.57 2.26
N ILE A 127 -10.73 12.32 1.16
CA ILE A 127 -9.81 13.44 0.88
C ILE A 127 -9.43 14.22 2.16
N TYR A 128 -8.13 14.29 2.41
CA TYR A 128 -7.56 15.03 3.52
C TYR A 128 -7.38 16.50 3.14
N GLU A 129 -7.74 17.38 4.06
CA GLU A 129 -7.76 18.82 3.89
C GLU A 129 -7.25 19.51 5.15
N VAL A 130 -6.87 20.78 5.01
CA VAL A 130 -6.49 21.64 6.13
C VAL A 130 -7.76 21.98 6.93
N LYS A 131 -7.81 21.56 8.18
CA LYS A 131 -8.90 21.85 9.13
C LYS A 131 -8.79 23.25 9.72
N GLU A 132 -7.57 23.71 10.00
CA GLU A 132 -7.30 25.00 10.63
C GLU A 132 -6.13 25.69 9.93
N THR A 133 -6.30 26.97 9.63
CA THR A 133 -5.24 27.80 9.00
C THR A 133 -4.01 27.87 9.89
N PHE A 134 -2.84 27.62 9.31
CA PHE A 134 -1.54 27.77 9.96
C PHE A 134 -0.68 28.72 9.13
N ILE A 135 -0.18 29.78 9.76
CA ILE A 135 0.70 30.78 9.13
C ILE A 135 2.01 30.83 9.91
N SER A 136 3.14 30.72 9.20
CA SER A 136 4.49 30.93 9.74
C SER A 136 4.57 32.30 10.41
N LYS A 137 5.15 32.34 11.61
CA LYS A 137 5.28 33.58 12.38
C LYS A 137 6.49 34.40 11.94
N SER A 138 7.50 33.73 11.38
CA SER A 138 8.75 34.38 10.96
C SER A 138 8.69 34.95 9.54
N SER A 139 7.69 34.54 8.73
CA SER A 139 7.61 34.90 7.32
C SER A 139 6.98 36.29 7.08
N PRO A 140 7.71 37.24 6.44
CA PRO A 140 7.13 38.54 6.03
C PRO A 140 6.09 38.39 4.91
N THR A 141 6.10 37.28 4.17
CA THR A 141 5.17 36.96 3.08
C THR A 141 3.97 36.11 3.51
N LYS A 142 3.81 35.85 4.82
CA LYS A 142 2.74 35.00 5.39
C LYS A 142 2.65 33.62 4.73
N LEU A 143 3.78 32.92 4.63
CA LEU A 143 3.78 31.52 4.21
C LEU A 143 2.91 30.68 5.17
N GLY A 144 2.06 29.82 4.62
CA GLY A 144 1.10 29.08 5.41
C GLY A 144 0.19 28.19 4.59
N VAL A 145 -0.65 27.45 5.30
CA VAL A 145 -1.74 26.64 4.76
C VAL A 145 -3.06 27.18 5.30
N PHE A 146 -4.08 27.22 4.44
CA PHE A 146 -5.37 27.81 4.75
C PHE A 146 -6.45 26.73 4.81
N ILE A 147 -7.44 26.93 5.69
CA ILE A 147 -8.59 26.03 5.85
C ILE A 147 -9.23 25.65 4.50
N GLY A 148 -9.56 24.36 4.34
CA GLY A 148 -10.15 23.78 3.13
C GLY A 148 -9.17 23.53 1.99
N GLN A 149 -7.93 23.99 2.09
CA GLN A 149 -6.91 23.62 1.12
C GLN A 149 -6.62 22.13 1.21
N ALA A 150 -6.45 21.51 0.06
CA ALA A 150 -5.94 20.16 -0.06
C ALA A 150 -4.81 20.12 -1.07
N PHE A 151 -3.96 19.13 -0.90
CA PHE A 151 -2.78 18.91 -1.71
C PHE A 151 -2.75 17.45 -2.13
N MET A 152 -2.10 17.16 -3.24
CA MET A 152 -1.83 15.79 -3.69
C MET A 152 -0.40 15.67 -4.19
N ARG A 153 0.16 14.49 -4.01
CA ARG A 153 1.49 14.14 -4.51
C ARG A 153 1.39 13.30 -5.78
N ARG A 154 2.16 13.66 -6.80
CA ARG A 154 2.36 12.89 -8.04
C ARG A 154 3.87 12.73 -8.26
N GLY A 155 4.38 11.50 -8.27
CA GLY A 155 5.82 11.25 -8.17
C GLY A 155 6.42 11.89 -6.90
N SER A 156 7.51 12.65 -7.04
CA SER A 156 8.17 13.34 -5.92
C SER A 156 7.71 14.78 -5.67
N LYS A 157 6.59 15.21 -6.27
CA LYS A 157 6.14 16.62 -6.23
C LYS A 157 4.73 16.77 -5.67
N ASN A 158 4.54 17.85 -4.90
CA ASN A 158 3.27 18.20 -4.27
C ASN A 158 2.56 19.32 -5.05
N TYR A 159 1.26 19.14 -5.28
CA TYR A 159 0.39 20.02 -6.06
C TYR A 159 -0.83 20.42 -5.23
N VAL A 160 -1.40 21.59 -5.50
CA VAL A 160 -2.71 21.97 -4.94
C VAL A 160 -3.79 21.15 -5.63
N MET A 161 -4.69 20.55 -4.85
CA MET A 161 -5.85 19.83 -5.40
C MET A 161 -6.94 20.79 -5.84
N MET A 162 -7.34 20.68 -7.10
CA MET A 162 -8.53 21.32 -7.64
C MET A 162 -9.76 20.43 -7.43
N GLN A 163 -10.95 20.97 -7.66
CA GLN A 163 -12.19 20.19 -7.51
C GLN A 163 -12.21 18.94 -8.40
N GLN A 164 -11.66 19.02 -9.63
CA GLN A 164 -11.55 17.88 -10.54
C GLN A 164 -10.69 16.76 -9.94
N ASP A 165 -9.56 17.10 -9.30
CA ASP A 165 -8.70 16.12 -8.64
C ASP A 165 -9.42 15.45 -7.46
N ARG A 166 -10.26 16.21 -6.73
CA ARG A 166 -11.08 15.70 -5.63
C ARG A 166 -12.14 14.73 -6.13
N ASP A 167 -12.84 15.08 -7.19
CA ASP A 167 -13.90 14.24 -7.76
C ASP A 167 -13.30 12.95 -8.33
N HIS A 168 -12.15 13.04 -9.01
CA HIS A 168 -11.40 11.87 -9.49
C HIS A 168 -10.97 10.96 -8.33
N LEU A 169 -10.33 11.51 -7.30
CA LEU A 169 -9.89 10.72 -6.15
C LEU A 169 -11.08 10.09 -5.41
N LYS A 170 -12.24 10.75 -5.37
CA LYS A 170 -13.49 10.17 -4.85
C LYS A 170 -14.04 9.05 -5.73
N GLU A 171 -13.88 9.10 -7.05
CA GLU A 171 -14.27 7.96 -7.90
C GLU A 171 -13.37 6.75 -7.64
N VAL A 172 -12.06 7.00 -7.54
CA VAL A 172 -11.06 5.97 -7.29
C VAL A 172 -11.22 5.36 -5.87
N CYS A 173 -11.41 6.18 -4.84
CA CYS A 173 -11.48 5.76 -3.44
C CYS A 173 -12.91 5.48 -2.92
N GLY A 174 -13.91 6.21 -3.42
CA GLY A 174 -15.31 6.16 -2.99
C GLY A 174 -16.13 5.05 -3.66
N THR A 175 -15.49 4.20 -4.46
CA THR A 175 -16.08 2.91 -4.82
C THR A 175 -15.96 1.99 -3.61
N PRO A 176 -17.07 1.56 -2.96
CA PRO A 176 -16.98 0.51 -1.97
C PRO A 176 -16.27 -0.68 -2.62
N LEU A 177 -15.32 -1.30 -1.92
CA LEU A 177 -14.79 -2.62 -2.29
C LEU A 177 -15.91 -3.69 -2.48
N SER A 178 -17.16 -3.37 -2.13
CA SER A 178 -18.36 -4.17 -2.37
C SER A 178 -19.24 -3.76 -3.56
N LEU A 179 -18.95 -2.73 -4.37
CA LEU A 179 -19.85 -2.29 -5.45
C LEU A 179 -19.15 -1.69 -6.69
N ARG A 180 -18.29 -2.46 -7.34
CA ARG A 180 -18.13 -2.44 -8.81
C ARG A 180 -18.04 -3.86 -9.35
N TRP A 181 -19.06 -4.65 -9.02
CA TRP A 181 -19.57 -5.63 -9.97
C TRP A 181 -20.49 -4.85 -10.88
N ASN A 182 -19.97 -4.42 -12.02
CA ASN A 182 -20.77 -3.78 -13.04
C ASN A 182 -21.85 -4.82 -13.44
N GLN A 183 -23.08 -4.63 -12.98
CA GLN A 183 -24.25 -5.40 -13.45
C GLN A 183 -24.52 -5.17 -14.95
N ASN A 184 -23.70 -4.34 -15.60
CA ASN A 184 -23.64 -4.16 -17.05
C ASN A 184 -22.44 -4.86 -17.71
N TRP A 185 -21.85 -5.90 -17.09
CA TRP A 185 -21.28 -6.97 -17.90
C TRP A 185 -22.43 -7.75 -18.53
N TYR A 186 -23.16 -7.10 -19.44
CA TYR A 186 -23.87 -7.83 -20.46
C TYR A 186 -22.79 -8.66 -21.15
N ALA A 187 -22.86 -9.97 -20.91
CA ALA A 187 -22.16 -10.98 -21.66
C ALA A 187 -22.64 -10.87 -23.12
N THR A 188 -22.13 -9.89 -23.84
CA THR A 188 -22.15 -9.84 -25.29
C THR A 188 -20.74 -10.12 -25.79
N ALA A 189 -20.20 -11.25 -25.33
CA ALA A 189 -19.14 -12.00 -25.99
C ALA A 189 -19.07 -13.35 -25.29
N THR A 190 -19.48 -14.38 -26.00
CA THR A 190 -19.40 -15.81 -25.66
C THR A 190 -17.95 -16.32 -25.65
N SER A 191 -17.03 -15.61 -25.02
CA SER A 191 -15.63 -16.05 -24.86
C SER A 191 -15.40 -16.41 -23.41
N GLU A 192 -15.66 -17.68 -23.07
CA GLU A 192 -15.23 -18.31 -21.82
C GLU A 192 -13.74 -18.00 -21.60
N ILE A 193 -13.41 -17.36 -20.48
CA ILE A 193 -12.02 -17.12 -20.10
C ILE A 193 -11.38 -18.48 -19.81
N ASP A 194 -10.25 -18.77 -20.48
CA ASP A 194 -9.56 -20.05 -20.37
C ASP A 194 -9.22 -20.41 -18.90
N PRO A 195 -9.57 -21.63 -18.42
CA PRO A 195 -9.28 -22.06 -17.06
C PRO A 195 -7.81 -21.94 -16.64
N ILE A 196 -6.88 -22.14 -17.57
CA ILE A 196 -5.43 -22.01 -17.34
C ILE A 196 -5.06 -20.55 -17.07
N LEU A 197 -5.72 -19.62 -17.74
CA LEU A 197 -5.48 -18.19 -17.56
C LEU A 197 -5.92 -17.72 -16.19
N ILE A 198 -7.09 -18.19 -15.73
CA ILE A 198 -7.60 -17.93 -14.38
C ILE A 198 -6.66 -18.53 -13.34
N ALA A 199 -6.16 -19.74 -13.57
CA ALA A 199 -5.22 -20.39 -12.67
C ALA A 199 -3.90 -19.61 -12.58
N ALA A 200 -3.42 -19.06 -13.70
CA ALA A 200 -2.23 -18.21 -13.73
C ALA A 200 -2.43 -16.89 -12.96
N ILE A 201 -3.59 -16.24 -13.10
CA ILE A 201 -3.96 -15.03 -12.35
C ILE A 201 -3.90 -15.27 -10.85
N ILE A 202 -4.56 -16.34 -10.39
CA ILE A 202 -4.65 -16.67 -8.96
C ILE A 202 -3.31 -17.20 -8.44
N SER A 203 -2.49 -17.80 -9.32
CA SER A 203 -1.15 -18.36 -9.09
C SER A 203 -1.08 -19.53 -8.08
N CYS A 204 -1.89 -19.50 -7.02
CA CYS A 204 -2.06 -20.62 -6.08
C CYS A 204 -3.39 -20.52 -5.35
N TRP A 205 -4.01 -21.65 -5.01
CA TRP A 205 -5.25 -21.69 -4.22
C TRP A 205 -5.41 -23.02 -3.51
N ASN A 206 -6.12 -23.04 -2.39
CA ASN A 206 -6.43 -24.26 -1.63
C ASN A 206 -7.88 -24.68 -1.85
N GLU A 207 -8.09 -25.88 -2.38
CA GLU A 207 -9.43 -26.39 -2.66
C GLU A 207 -10.27 -26.73 -1.43
N ASN A 208 -9.61 -26.86 -0.26
CA ASN A 208 -10.29 -27.00 1.02
C ASN A 208 -10.64 -25.65 1.65
N ASN A 209 -10.21 -24.53 1.06
CA ASN A 209 -10.56 -23.19 1.49
C ASN A 209 -11.73 -22.65 0.67
N ARG A 210 -12.88 -22.46 1.31
CA ARG A 210 -14.10 -21.98 0.65
C ARG A 210 -13.95 -20.61 -0.01
N ASN A 211 -13.13 -19.73 0.55
CA ASN A 211 -12.90 -18.40 -0.02
C ASN A 211 -12.08 -18.47 -1.31
N ASP A 212 -11.11 -19.38 -1.36
CA ASP A 212 -10.29 -19.62 -2.54
C ASP A 212 -11.15 -20.22 -3.67
N CYS A 213 -12.01 -21.19 -3.35
CA CYS A 213 -12.95 -21.76 -4.31
C CYS A 213 -13.95 -20.72 -4.82
N ALA A 214 -14.51 -19.89 -3.92
CA ALA A 214 -15.42 -18.83 -4.29
C ALA A 214 -14.76 -17.82 -5.24
N LEU A 215 -13.50 -17.44 -5.01
CA LEU A 215 -12.76 -16.54 -5.90
C LEU A 215 -12.56 -17.13 -7.30
N VAL A 216 -12.31 -18.44 -7.41
CA VAL A 216 -12.19 -19.14 -8.70
C VAL A 216 -13.52 -19.16 -9.44
N GLU A 217 -14.61 -19.51 -8.75
CA GLU A 217 -15.96 -19.53 -9.33
C GLU A 217 -16.37 -18.16 -9.84
N LEU A 218 -16.02 -17.15 -9.07
CA LEU A 218 -16.25 -15.74 -9.36
C LEU A 218 -15.53 -15.30 -10.65
N LEU A 219 -14.27 -15.68 -10.82
CA LEU A 219 -13.45 -15.31 -11.98
C LEU A 219 -13.76 -16.14 -13.23
N SER A 220 -14.19 -17.38 -13.05
CA SER A 220 -14.46 -18.31 -14.15
C SER A 220 -15.91 -18.30 -14.63
N GLY A 221 -16.84 -17.79 -13.82
CA GLY A 221 -18.26 -17.86 -14.11
C GLY A 221 -18.84 -19.28 -14.07
N VAL A 222 -18.07 -20.27 -13.61
CA VAL A 222 -18.48 -21.68 -13.53
C VAL A 222 -18.16 -22.26 -12.14
N PRO A 223 -18.87 -23.32 -11.69
CA PRO A 223 -18.58 -23.97 -10.41
C PRO A 223 -17.14 -24.49 -10.34
N TYR A 224 -16.52 -24.41 -9.16
CA TYR A 224 -15.13 -24.81 -8.95
C TYR A 224 -14.90 -26.27 -9.35
N SER A 225 -15.87 -27.12 -9.01
CA SER A 225 -15.88 -28.55 -9.35
C SER A 225 -15.81 -28.83 -10.84
N SER A 226 -16.30 -27.92 -11.67
CA SER A 226 -16.27 -28.02 -13.13
C SER A 226 -14.97 -27.43 -13.68
N TRP A 227 -14.57 -26.26 -13.17
CA TRP A 227 -13.35 -25.56 -13.58
C TRP A 227 -12.08 -26.37 -13.33
N ILE A 228 -11.97 -26.99 -12.14
CA ILE A 228 -10.76 -27.68 -11.70
C ILE A 228 -10.45 -28.94 -12.55
N GLN A 229 -11.44 -29.48 -13.26
CA GLN A 229 -11.26 -30.70 -14.06
C GLN A 229 -10.25 -30.51 -15.20
N SER A 230 -10.23 -29.33 -15.82
CA SER A 230 -9.30 -29.01 -16.90
C SER A 230 -7.84 -28.99 -16.40
N LEU A 231 -7.62 -28.50 -15.18
CA LEU A 231 -6.29 -28.44 -14.57
C LEU A 231 -5.84 -29.78 -13.99
N ARG A 232 -6.78 -30.57 -13.46
CA ARG A 232 -6.52 -31.95 -13.01
C ARG A 232 -6.04 -32.82 -14.17
N LYS A 233 -6.66 -32.71 -15.35
CA LYS A 233 -6.19 -33.41 -16.56
C LYS A 233 -4.75 -33.05 -16.93
N LEU A 234 -4.38 -31.77 -16.86
CA LEU A 234 -3.01 -31.34 -17.14
C LEU A 234 -2.00 -31.86 -16.11
N TYR A 235 -2.38 -31.83 -14.83
CA TYR A 235 -1.57 -32.39 -13.75
C TYR A 235 -1.39 -33.91 -13.89
N GLU A 236 -2.47 -34.64 -14.18
CA GLU A 236 -2.45 -36.08 -14.43
C GLU A 236 -1.59 -36.45 -15.66
N ASN A 237 -1.58 -35.58 -16.68
CA ASN A 237 -0.72 -35.70 -17.85
C ASN A 237 0.75 -35.29 -17.58
N GLY A 238 1.09 -34.90 -16.36
CA GLY A 238 2.46 -34.58 -15.95
C GLY A 238 2.96 -33.21 -16.42
N ASP A 239 2.08 -32.24 -16.69
CA ASP A 239 2.49 -30.90 -17.09
C ASP A 239 3.34 -30.23 -15.98
N PRO A 240 4.59 -29.82 -16.27
CA PRO A 240 5.49 -29.28 -15.25
C PRO A 240 5.08 -27.89 -14.73
N SER A 241 4.14 -27.23 -15.40
CA SER A 241 3.66 -25.88 -15.10
C SER A 241 2.62 -25.87 -13.98
N ILE A 242 2.04 -27.03 -13.66
CA ILE A 242 1.01 -27.20 -12.63
C ILE A 242 1.51 -28.17 -11.58
N ASN A 243 1.43 -27.77 -10.31
CA ASN A 243 1.83 -28.61 -9.19
C ASN A 243 0.76 -28.63 -8.11
N PHE A 244 0.51 -29.80 -7.55
CA PHE A 244 -0.37 -30.00 -6.42
C PHE A 244 0.35 -30.81 -5.34
N ARG A 245 0.31 -30.31 -4.10
CA ARG A 245 0.79 -31.01 -2.89
C ARG A 245 -0.23 -30.95 -1.76
N ILE A 246 -0.56 -29.73 -1.32
CA ILE A 246 -1.59 -29.42 -0.30
C ILE A 246 -2.54 -28.32 -0.84
N LYS A 247 -2.04 -27.54 -1.78
CA LYS A 247 -2.72 -26.49 -2.54
C LYS A 247 -2.22 -26.56 -3.97
N TRP A 248 -2.98 -25.98 -4.90
CA TRP A 248 -2.59 -25.82 -6.28
C TRP A 248 -1.58 -24.68 -6.44
N LEU A 249 -0.60 -24.87 -7.33
CA LEU A 249 0.44 -23.91 -7.63
C LEU A 249 0.77 -23.95 -9.13
N ILE A 250 0.81 -22.77 -9.75
CA ILE A 250 1.35 -22.59 -11.10
C ILE A 250 2.84 -22.25 -11.01
N ILE A 251 3.70 -23.15 -11.46
CA ILE A 251 5.16 -23.00 -11.45
C ILE A 251 5.60 -22.51 -12.83
N SER A 252 5.41 -21.23 -13.11
CA SER A 252 5.86 -20.65 -14.38
C SER A 252 7.39 -20.70 -14.48
N LYS A 253 7.93 -21.49 -15.43
CA LYS A 253 9.34 -21.38 -15.89
C LYS A 253 9.49 -20.94 -17.36
N LYS A 254 8.41 -20.92 -18.14
CA LYS A 254 8.29 -20.26 -19.46
C LYS A 254 6.83 -19.86 -19.69
N PRO A 255 6.53 -18.78 -20.44
CA PRO A 255 5.17 -18.48 -20.84
C PRO A 255 4.65 -19.63 -21.71
N CYS A 256 3.63 -20.36 -21.25
CA CYS A 256 2.91 -21.38 -22.02
C CYS A 256 2.11 -20.79 -23.21
N PHE A 257 2.43 -19.58 -23.64
CA PHE A 257 1.65 -18.76 -24.56
C PHE A 257 2.30 -18.72 -25.94
N THR A 258 2.47 -19.87 -26.58
CA THR A 258 2.81 -19.93 -28.02
C THR A 258 1.55 -20.04 -28.91
N GLY A 259 0.36 -20.16 -28.33
CA GLY A 259 -0.90 -20.37 -29.08
C GLY A 259 -1.86 -19.17 -29.15
N ILE A 260 -1.63 -18.08 -28.40
CA ILE A 260 -2.51 -16.89 -28.45
C ILE A 260 -1.82 -15.82 -29.28
N GLN A 261 -1.79 -16.02 -30.60
CA GLN A 261 -1.17 -15.08 -31.52
C GLN A 261 -2.16 -13.95 -31.88
N ALA A 262 -1.69 -12.72 -31.68
CA ALA A 262 -2.02 -11.50 -32.45
C ALA A 262 -3.27 -10.64 -32.13
N GLY A 263 -3.93 -10.78 -30.97
CA GLY A 263 -5.11 -9.94 -30.64
C GLY A 263 -5.10 -9.16 -29.34
N PHE A 264 -4.32 -9.56 -28.33
CA PHE A 264 -4.54 -9.10 -26.95
C PHE A 264 -3.36 -8.26 -26.46
N GLN A 265 -3.53 -6.93 -26.58
CA GLN A 265 -2.53 -5.90 -26.25
C GLN A 265 -2.36 -5.67 -24.73
N ALA A 266 -1.29 -4.93 -24.42
CA ALA A 266 -0.67 -4.61 -23.12
C ALA A 266 -1.59 -4.32 -21.92
N GLU A 267 -2.84 -3.88 -22.13
CA GLU A 267 -3.84 -3.71 -21.07
C GLU A 267 -4.13 -5.01 -20.30
N PHE A 268 -4.06 -6.16 -20.98
CA PHE A 268 -4.36 -7.44 -20.35
C PHE A 268 -3.30 -7.85 -19.31
N THR A 269 -2.02 -7.60 -19.61
CA THR A 269 -0.90 -7.83 -18.68
C THR A 269 -0.97 -6.93 -17.44
N THR A 270 -1.37 -5.67 -17.61
CA THR A 270 -1.53 -4.72 -16.49
C THR A 270 -2.72 -5.11 -15.60
N ASN A 271 -3.83 -5.55 -16.21
CA ASN A 271 -4.99 -6.07 -15.47
C ASN A 271 -4.68 -7.39 -14.75
N LEU A 272 -3.85 -8.25 -15.33
CA LEU A 272 -3.37 -9.49 -14.69
C LEU A 272 -2.52 -9.23 -13.44
N LEU A 273 -1.65 -8.22 -13.49
CA LEU A 273 -0.82 -7.81 -12.33
C LEU A 273 -1.69 -7.22 -11.21
N LEU A 274 -2.65 -6.35 -11.56
CA LEU A 274 -3.63 -5.80 -10.61
C LEU A 274 -4.53 -6.88 -10.00
N LEU A 275 -4.97 -7.88 -10.78
CA LEU A 275 -5.76 -9.00 -10.28
C LEU A 275 -4.95 -9.91 -9.36
N ARG A 276 -3.67 -10.13 -9.65
CA ARG A 276 -2.77 -10.94 -8.82
C ARG A 276 -2.49 -10.27 -7.46
N GLU A 277 -2.26 -8.96 -7.45
CA GLU A 277 -2.10 -8.19 -6.21
C GLU A 277 -3.38 -8.20 -5.37
N ARG A 278 -4.55 -8.10 -6.00
CA ARG A 278 -5.85 -8.11 -5.33
C ARG A 278 -6.25 -9.48 -4.78
N ALA A 279 -5.89 -10.58 -5.45
CA ALA A 279 -6.14 -11.94 -4.96
C ALA A 279 -5.28 -12.30 -3.73
N LEU A 280 -4.10 -11.67 -3.57
CA LEU A 280 -3.25 -11.84 -2.40
C LEU A 280 -3.79 -11.09 -1.16
N ILE A 281 -4.51 -9.99 -1.36
CA ILE A 281 -5.11 -9.16 -0.29
C ILE A 281 -6.33 -9.84 0.37
N CYS A 282 -7.06 -10.69 -0.36
CA CYS A 282 -8.25 -11.39 0.16
C CYS A 282 -7.96 -12.67 0.97
N ARG A 283 -6.70 -12.96 1.32
CA ARG A 283 -6.37 -14.11 2.16
C ARG A 283 -6.38 -13.74 3.64
N PRO A 284 -7.36 -14.20 4.44
CA PRO A 284 -7.22 -14.13 5.88
C PRO A 284 -6.02 -14.98 6.32
N GLU A 285 -5.21 -14.46 7.25
CA GLU A 285 -4.13 -15.23 7.86
C GLU A 285 -4.65 -16.57 8.40
N PRO A 286 -3.88 -17.67 8.29
CA PRO A 286 -4.25 -18.91 8.96
C PRO A 286 -4.31 -18.66 10.47
N CYS A 287 -5.48 -18.93 11.07
CA CYS A 287 -5.65 -18.93 12.52
C CYS A 287 -4.52 -19.72 13.18
N LYS A 288 -3.71 -19.04 14.01
CA LYS A 288 -2.69 -19.70 14.83
C LYS A 288 -3.38 -20.75 15.71
N PRO A 289 -2.83 -21.98 15.84
CA PRO A 289 -3.41 -22.98 16.71
C PRO A 289 -3.41 -22.48 18.15
N SER A 290 -4.60 -22.44 18.75
CA SER A 290 -4.79 -22.21 20.18
C SER A 290 -3.99 -23.26 20.97
N HIS A 291 -3.00 -22.83 21.75
CA HIS A 291 -2.38 -23.69 22.74
C HIS A 291 -3.44 -24.08 23.78
N GLN A 292 -3.93 -25.31 23.69
CA GLN A 292 -4.67 -25.93 24.77
C GLN A 292 -3.71 -26.16 25.95
N HIS A 293 -4.09 -25.60 27.10
CA HIS A 293 -3.52 -25.91 28.41
C HIS A 293 -3.71 -27.39 28.71
N THR A 294 -2.64 -28.18 28.63
CA THR A 294 -2.60 -29.52 29.23
C THR A 294 -2.33 -29.37 30.72
N ALA A 295 -3.38 -29.32 31.52
CA ALA A 295 -3.29 -29.54 32.96
C ALA A 295 -3.02 -31.03 33.21
N LEU A 296 -1.76 -31.40 33.48
CA LEU A 296 -1.46 -32.72 34.03
C LEU A 296 -1.68 -32.71 35.55
N ARG A 297 -2.65 -33.51 35.96
CA ARG A 297 -2.99 -33.87 37.33
C ARG A 297 -1.75 -34.35 38.10
N LYS A 298 -1.48 -33.71 39.24
CA LYS A 298 -0.92 -34.41 40.40
C LYS A 298 -2.03 -35.29 40.97
N ASN A 299 -1.78 -36.60 41.14
CA ASN A 299 -2.26 -37.38 42.28
C ASN A 299 -1.67 -38.80 42.27
N LYS A 300 -1.05 -39.11 43.42
CA LYS A 300 -0.51 -40.39 43.92
C LYS A 300 0.80 -40.87 43.35
#